data_AF-A0A920RHW6-F1
#
_entry.id   AF-A0A920RHW6-F1
#
_cell.length_a   1.000
_cell.length_b   1.000
_cell.length_c   1.000
_cell.angle_alpha   90.00
_cell.angle_beta   90.00
_cell.angle_gamma   90.00
#
_symmetry.space_group_name_H-M   'P 1'
#
loop_
_entity.id
_entity.type
_entity.pdbx_description
1 polymer ?
#
loop_
_entity_poly.entity_id
_entity_poly.type
_entity_poly.pdbx_seq_one_letter_code
_entity_poly.pdbx_strand_id
1 'polypeptide(L)'
;MGSRQLGRWLRDPVRNQNELKQRHDAIDDLNHDMIGETLHPDLRQIGDIERIIARIALGSARPRDLLRLRQCLAQTAQKLKRLARPSFKND
;
A
#
# COMPACT_ATOMS: atom_id res chain seq x y z
N MET A 1 -0.23 8.62 -2.08
CA MET A 1 0.87 7.66 -2.33
C MET A 1 0.66 6.86 -3.61
N GLY A 2 -0.40 6.04 -3.73
CA GLY A 2 -0.60 5.20 -4.93
C GLY A 2 -0.63 5.96 -6.25
N SER A 3 -1.34 7.09 -6.33
CA SER A 3 -1.33 7.94 -7.53
C SER A 3 0.06 8.49 -7.90
N ARG A 4 0.89 8.83 -6.90
CA ARG A 4 2.28 9.25 -7.13
C ARG A 4 3.12 8.10 -7.68
N GLN A 5 2.94 6.89 -7.14
CA GLN A 5 3.65 5.70 -7.60
C GLN A 5 3.25 5.31 -9.03
N LEU A 6 1.96 5.34 -9.35
CA LEU A 6 1.48 5.12 -10.71
C LEU A 6 2.07 6.15 -11.68
N GLY A 7 2.06 7.44 -11.29
CA GLY A 7 2.70 8.48 -12.09
C GLY A 7 4.21 8.28 -12.28
N ARG A 8 4.92 7.69 -11.31
CA ARG A 8 6.33 7.30 -11.47
C ARG A 8 6.46 6.16 -12.49
N TRP A 9 5.63 5.12 -12.41
CA TRP A 9 5.67 3.99 -13.34
C TRP A 9 5.38 4.39 -14.79
N LEU A 10 4.46 5.34 -14.99
CA LEU A 10 4.17 5.85 -16.33
C LEU A 10 5.32 6.68 -16.91
N ARG A 11 6.10 7.38 -16.06
CA ARG A 11 7.26 8.16 -16.49
C ARG A 11 8.48 7.28 -16.75
N ASP A 12 8.70 6.28 -15.89
CA ASP A 12 9.86 5.40 -15.93
C ASP A 12 9.43 3.93 -16.04
N PRO A 13 9.10 3.44 -17.25
CA PRO A 13 8.68 2.06 -17.46
C PRO A 13 9.81 1.08 -17.10
N VAL A 14 9.43 0.03 -16.38
CA VAL A 14 10.36 -1.02 -15.97
C VAL A 14 10.70 -1.91 -17.17
N ARG A 15 11.99 -2.24 -17.33
CA ARG A 15 12.49 -3.18 -18.35
C ARG A 15 12.76 -4.58 -17.81
N ASN A 16 12.75 -4.73 -16.48
CA ASN A 16 12.95 -6.00 -15.82
C ASN A 16 11.69 -6.87 -15.95
N GLN A 17 11.81 -7.98 -16.67
CA GLN A 17 10.70 -8.91 -16.93
C GLN A 17 10.16 -9.55 -15.65
N ASN A 18 11.02 -9.84 -14.67
CA ASN A 18 10.58 -10.43 -13.41
C ASN A 18 9.72 -9.46 -12.60
N GLU A 19 10.11 -8.17 -12.58
CA GLU A 19 9.33 -7.14 -11.90
C GLU A 19 8.01 -6.88 -12.62
N LEU A 20 7.99 -6.90 -13.95
CA LEU A 20 6.74 -6.83 -14.72
C LEU A 20 5.81 -7.99 -14.36
N LYS A 21 6.32 -9.23 -14.36
CA LYS A 21 5.53 -10.41 -14.00
C LYS A 21 4.93 -10.28 -12.59
N GLN A 22 5.72 -9.91 -11.59
CA GLN A 22 5.23 -9.71 -10.22
C GLN A 22 4.12 -8.65 -10.12
N ARG A 23 4.20 -7.59 -10.93
CA ARG A 23 3.13 -6.56 -10.98
C ARG A 23 1.86 -7.09 -11.63
N HIS A 24 1.98 -7.90 -12.68
CA HIS A 24 0.83 -8.54 -13.32
C HIS A 24 0.17 -9.55 -12.38
N ASP A 25 0.95 -10.43 -11.76
CA ASP A 25 0.45 -11.41 -10.79
C ASP A 25 -0.32 -10.69 -9.65
N ALA A 26 0.23 -9.59 -9.12
CA ALA A 26 -0.45 -8.80 -8.09
C ALA A 26 -1.75 -8.11 -8.57
N ILE A 27 -1.85 -7.73 -9.84
CA ILE A 27 -3.08 -7.18 -10.42
C ILE A 27 -4.13 -8.27 -10.56
N ASP A 28 -3.72 -9.46 -11.02
CA ASP A 28 -4.60 -10.61 -11.16
C ASP A 28 -5.14 -11.05 -9.81
N ASP A 29 -4.29 -11.10 -8.76
CA ASP A 29 -4.71 -11.36 -7.38
C ASP A 29 -5.72 -10.33 -6.86
N LEU A 30 -5.56 -9.05 -7.20
CA LEU A 30 -6.49 -8.00 -6.77
C LEU A 30 -7.84 -8.05 -7.50
N ASN A 31 -7.84 -8.53 -8.74
CA ASN A 31 -9.04 -8.75 -9.53
C ASN A 31 -9.76 -10.05 -9.13
N HIS A 32 -9.00 -11.06 -8.70
CA HIS A 32 -9.55 -12.30 -8.17
C HIS A 32 -10.39 -12.01 -6.92
N ASP A 33 -11.55 -12.65 -6.81
CA ASP A 33 -12.50 -12.51 -5.69
C ASP A 33 -12.93 -11.07 -5.33
N MET A 34 -12.78 -10.11 -6.25
CA MET A 34 -13.05 -8.68 -5.99
C MET A 34 -12.31 -8.15 -4.74
N ILE A 35 -11.14 -8.73 -4.42
CA ILE A 35 -10.34 -8.34 -3.25
C ILE A 35 -10.06 -6.84 -3.27
N GLY A 36 -9.85 -6.26 -4.46
CA GLY A 36 -9.69 -4.81 -4.65
C GLY A 36 -10.82 -3.97 -4.04
N GLU A 37 -12.08 -4.41 -4.14
CA GLU A 37 -13.23 -3.66 -3.60
C GLU A 37 -13.26 -3.68 -2.08
N THR A 38 -12.93 -4.83 -1.48
CA THR A 38 -12.84 -4.96 -0.01
C THR A 38 -11.63 -4.21 0.56
N LEU A 39 -10.53 -4.14 -0.20
CA LEU A 39 -9.28 -3.53 0.21
C LEU A 39 -9.29 -2.00 0.03
N HIS A 40 -10.02 -1.47 -0.94
CA HIS A 40 -10.09 -0.03 -1.19
C HIS A 40 -10.47 0.82 0.05
N PRO A 41 -11.57 0.55 0.78
CA PRO A 41 -11.91 1.33 1.98
C PRO A 41 -10.81 1.22 3.04
N ASP A 42 -10.17 0.06 3.13
CA ASP A 42 -9.09 -0.20 4.07
C ASP A 42 -7.84 0.62 3.77
N LEU A 43 -7.43 0.71 2.50
CA LEU A 43 -6.30 1.53 2.05
C LEU A 43 -6.57 3.03 2.22
N ARG A 44 -7.84 3.46 2.10
CA ARG A 44 -8.21 4.88 2.27
C ARG A 44 -7.96 5.38 3.69
N GLN A 45 -8.04 4.50 4.70
CA GLN A 45 -7.83 4.85 6.11
C GLN A 45 -6.36 5.01 6.49
N ILE A 46 -5.43 4.40 5.75
CA ILE A 46 -3.98 4.41 6.00
C ILE A 46 -3.39 5.83 5.80
N GLY A 47 -4.01 6.66 4.94
CA GLY A 47 -3.60 8.05 4.73
C GLY A 47 -2.21 8.22 4.08
N ASP A 48 -1.67 9.45 4.06
CA ASP A 48 -0.39 9.76 3.38
C ASP A 48 0.83 9.62 4.34
N ILE A 49 1.15 8.40 4.79
CA ILE A 49 2.39 8.02 5.52
C ILE A 49 3.67 8.56 4.87
N GLU A 50 3.92 8.38 3.57
CA GLU A 50 5.18 8.86 2.92
C GLU A 50 5.38 10.37 3.18
N ARG A 51 4.30 11.16 3.16
CA ARG A 51 4.34 12.59 3.51
C ARG A 51 4.51 12.86 5.01
N ILE A 52 4.05 11.96 5.87
CA ILE A 52 4.33 12.06 7.32
C ILE A 52 5.81 11.77 7.58
N ILE A 53 6.36 10.70 7.02
CA ILE A 53 7.78 10.34 7.15
C ILE A 53 8.67 11.47 6.62
N ALA A 54 8.36 12.03 5.44
CA ALA A 54 9.11 13.15 4.89
C ALA A 54 9.13 14.36 5.84
N ARG A 55 8.00 14.69 6.48
CA ARG A 55 7.95 15.80 7.46
C ARG A 55 8.69 15.49 8.76
N ILE A 56 8.73 14.22 9.18
CA ILE A 56 9.55 13.79 10.33
C ILE A 56 11.04 13.97 9.99
N ALA A 57 11.47 13.47 8.84
CA ALA A 57 12.86 13.60 8.39
C ALA A 57 13.31 15.06 8.25
N LEU A 58 12.40 15.95 7.85
CA LEU A 58 12.65 17.39 7.74
C LEU A 58 12.45 18.17 9.06
N GLY A 59 12.13 17.50 10.18
CA GLY A 59 11.88 18.16 11.47
C GLY A 59 10.62 19.04 11.52
N SER A 60 9.74 18.96 10.51
CA SER A 60 8.54 19.80 10.36
C SER A 60 7.24 19.06 10.67
N ALA A 61 7.32 17.90 11.34
CA ALA A 61 6.16 17.10 11.69
C ALA A 61 5.35 17.76 12.82
N ARG A 62 4.04 17.76 12.69
CA ARG A 62 3.11 18.27 13.72
C ARG A 62 2.65 17.12 14.62
N PRO A 63 2.19 17.37 15.86
CA PRO A 63 1.65 16.34 16.74
C PRO A 63 0.55 15.49 16.09
N ARG A 64 -0.30 16.12 15.26
CA ARG A 64 -1.35 15.42 14.48
C ARG A 64 -0.80 14.39 13.49
N ASP A 65 0.40 14.61 12.96
CA ASP A 65 1.04 13.70 12.02
C ASP A 65 1.50 12.43 12.74
N LEU A 66 2.06 12.57 13.93
CA LEU A 66 2.47 11.44 14.78
C LEU A 66 1.25 10.63 15.24
N LEU A 67 0.15 11.30 15.60
CA LEU A 67 -1.10 10.61 15.95
C LEU A 67 -1.64 9.80 14.76
N ARG A 68 -1.65 10.39 13.56
CA ARG A 68 -2.07 9.70 12.33
C ARG A 68 -1.16 8.53 11.99
N LEU A 69 0.15 8.69 12.16
CA LEU A 69 1.12 7.61 11.95
C LEU A 69 0.83 6.43 12.90
N ARG A 70 0.64 6.70 14.19
CA ARG A 70 0.27 5.67 15.17
C ARG A 70 -1.01 4.94 14.78
N GLN A 71 -2.07 5.69 14.43
CA GLN A 71 -3.35 5.11 14.02
C GLN A 71 -3.21 4.25 12.77
N CYS A 72 -2.44 4.71 11.80
CA CYS A 72 -2.17 3.98 10.58
C CYS A 72 -1.42 2.66 10.86
N LEU A 73 -0.34 2.70 11.65
CA LEU A 73 0.45 1.52 11.99
C LEU A 73 -0.40 0.46 12.71
N ALA A 74 -1.24 0.88 13.65
CA ALA A 74 -2.15 -0.02 14.36
C ALA A 74 -3.15 -0.71 13.41
N GLN A 75 -3.75 0.04 12.49
CA GLN A 75 -4.70 -0.49 11.51
C GLN A 75 -4.03 -1.44 10.52
N THR A 76 -2.87 -1.08 9.97
CA THR A 76 -2.13 -1.94 9.05
C THR A 76 -1.73 -3.25 9.71
N ALA A 77 -1.24 -3.22 10.96
CA ALA A 77 -0.90 -4.43 11.71
C ALA A 77 -2.10 -5.35 11.95
N GLN A 78 -3.29 -4.79 12.22
CA GLN A 78 -4.52 -5.57 12.37
C GLN A 78 -4.97 -6.21 11.05
N LYS A 79 -4.85 -5.47 9.94
CA LYS A 79 -5.32 -5.91 8.61
C LYS A 79 -4.38 -6.93 7.96
N LEU A 80 -3.06 -6.76 8.11
CA LEU A 80 -2.08 -7.76 7.65
C LEU A 80 -2.28 -9.13 8.31
N LYS A 81 -2.72 -9.19 9.57
CA LYS A 81 -3.08 -10.47 10.21
C LYS A 81 -4.27 -11.17 9.56
N ARG A 82 -5.18 -10.42 8.92
CA ARG A 82 -6.32 -10.98 8.20
C ARG A 82 -5.91 -11.51 6.82
N LEU A 83 -5.07 -10.76 6.12
CA LEU A 83 -4.55 -11.13 4.79
C LEU A 83 -3.50 -12.25 4.85
N ALA A 84 -2.78 -12.40 5.97
CA ALA A 84 -1.81 -13.47 6.18
C ALA A 84 -2.44 -14.82 6.60
N ARG A 85 -3.78 -14.95 6.64
CA ARG A 85 -4.42 -16.27 6.74
C ARG A 85 -4.23 -17.01 5.40
N PRO A 86 -3.88 -18.31 5.43
CA PRO A 86 -3.43 -19.02 4.24
C PRO A 86 -4.62 -19.39 3.34
N SER A 87 -5.03 -18.46 2.48
CA SER A 87 -5.70 -18.79 1.22
C SER A 87 -4.80 -18.54 0.00
N PHE A 88 -3.58 -18.02 0.21
CA PHE A 88 -2.52 -17.98 -0.81
C PHE A 88 -1.77 -19.31 -0.93
N LYS A 89 -2.51 -20.42 -1.05
CA LYS A 89 -1.94 -21.70 -1.51
C LYS A 89 -2.57 -22.01 -2.85
N ASN A 90 -1.72 -21.98 -3.87
CA ASN A 90 -1.95 -22.50 -5.22
C ASN A 90 -2.87 -23.72 -5.20
N ASP A 91 -3.96 -23.61 -5.97
CA ASP A 91 -4.37 -24.64 -6.93
C ASP A 91 -4.41 -23.98 -8.31
#